data_AF-A0AAU9TAB2-F1
#
_entry.id   AF-A0AAU9TAB2-F1
#
_cell.length_a   1.000
_cell.length_b   1.000
_cell.length_c   1.000
_cell.angle_alpha   90.00
_cell.angle_beta   90.00
_cell.angle_gamma   90.00
#
_symmetry.space_group_name_H-M   'P 1'
#
loop_
_entity.id
_entity.type
_entity.pdbx_description
1 polymer ?
#
loop_
_entity_poly.entity_id
_entity_poly.type
_entity_poly.pdbx_seq_one_letter_code
_entity_poly.pdbx_strand_id
1 'polypeptide(L)'
;MTAQFWHDNWTGLGPLIELSGLDGPRCTGLPSQAVVADAIRDGNWWLHRSRSRNPINSLVCQCLPDPHPIATAEEDDAYLWKIGSNGVPRDGLVLWKNSKALVHLLGCSP
;
A
#
# COMPACT_ATOMS: atom_id res chain seq x y z
N MET A 1 11.04 2.60 7.20
CA MET A 1 9.96 1.98 6.40
C MET A 1 10.51 0.77 5.66
N THR A 2 10.18 -0.42 6.14
CA THR A 2 10.60 -1.74 5.63
C THR A 2 9.44 -2.51 4.98
N ALA A 3 8.22 -1.97 5.01
CA ALA A 3 7.06 -2.56 4.33
C ALA A 3 7.32 -2.79 2.83
N GLN A 4 7.12 -4.02 2.36
CA GLN A 4 7.24 -4.40 0.95
C GLN A 4 6.04 -3.90 0.15
N PHE A 5 6.30 -3.16 -0.93
CA PHE A 5 5.26 -2.54 -1.74
C PHE A 5 4.30 -3.55 -2.37
N TRP A 6 4.83 -4.68 -2.84
CA TRP A 6 4.07 -5.69 -3.59
C TRP A 6 3.45 -6.77 -2.72
N HIS A 7 4.14 -7.14 -1.64
CA HIS A 7 3.86 -8.36 -0.89
C HIS A 7 3.15 -8.08 0.44
N ASP A 8 3.35 -6.92 1.04
CA ASP A 8 2.69 -6.59 2.29
C ASP A 8 1.31 -5.97 2.02
N ASN A 9 0.35 -6.27 2.90
CA ASN A 9 -0.98 -5.67 2.85
C ASN A 9 -0.96 -4.29 3.52
N TRP A 10 -0.27 -3.32 2.93
CA TRP A 10 -0.14 -1.97 3.49
C TRP A 10 -1.23 -1.00 2.99
N THR A 11 -2.00 -1.39 1.98
CA THR A 11 -3.14 -0.62 1.45
C THR A 11 -4.48 -1.05 2.04
N GLY A 12 -4.55 -2.19 2.74
CA GLY A 12 -5.78 -2.78 3.24
C GLY A 12 -6.65 -3.46 2.16
N LEU A 13 -6.18 -3.50 0.91
CA LEU A 13 -6.81 -4.16 -0.24
C LEU A 13 -6.22 -5.57 -0.50
N GLY A 14 -5.27 -6.00 0.33
CA GLY A 14 -4.43 -7.17 0.08
C GLY A 14 -3.08 -6.79 -0.55
N PRO A 15 -2.18 -7.77 -0.74
CA PRO A 15 -0.93 -7.57 -1.44
C PRO A 15 -1.15 -7.08 -2.87
N LEU A 16 -0.49 -5.98 -3.27
CA LEU A 16 -0.66 -5.41 -4.61
C LEU A 16 -0.25 -6.38 -5.73
N ILE A 17 0.62 -7.36 -5.45
CA ILE A 17 1.00 -8.41 -6.41
C ILE A 17 -0.18 -9.33 -6.76
N GLU A 18 -1.11 -9.56 -5.84
CA GLU A 18 -2.30 -10.39 -6.09
C GLU A 18 -3.30 -9.66 -6.99
N LEU A 19 -3.35 -8.32 -6.90
CA LEU A 19 -4.22 -7.48 -7.71
C LEU A 19 -3.65 -7.23 -9.11
N SER A 20 -2.34 -6.97 -9.19
CA SER A 20 -1.65 -6.61 -10.44
C SER A 20 -1.09 -7.80 -11.21
N GLY A 21 -1.05 -8.98 -10.58
CA GLY A 21 -0.39 -10.17 -11.09
C GLY A 21 1.15 -10.06 -11.08
N LEU A 22 1.83 -11.14 -11.47
CA LEU A 22 3.30 -11.20 -11.52
C LEU A 22 3.93 -10.17 -12.48
N ASP A 23 3.13 -9.64 -13.41
CA ASP A 23 3.54 -8.59 -14.32
C ASP A 23 3.56 -7.19 -13.68
N GLY A 24 2.95 -7.01 -12.51
CA GLY A 24 2.89 -5.74 -11.77
C GLY A 24 4.22 -5.00 -11.68
N PRO A 25 5.27 -5.60 -11.07
CA PRO A 25 6.60 -5.00 -10.97
C PRO A 25 7.17 -4.58 -12.34
N ARG A 26 7.05 -5.45 -13.34
CA ARG A 26 7.57 -5.21 -14.70
C ARG A 26 6.82 -4.08 -15.41
N CYS A 27 5.50 -4.05 -15.30
CA CYS A 27 4.64 -3.09 -15.98
C CYS A 27 4.70 -1.69 -15.35
N THR A 28 4.97 -1.62 -14.05
CA THR A 28 5.12 -0.36 -13.32
C THR A 28 6.55 0.17 -13.29
N GLY A 29 7.54 -0.70 -13.53
CA GLY A 29 8.97 -0.37 -13.45
C GLY A 29 9.49 -0.27 -12.03
N LEU A 30 8.73 -0.72 -11.03
CA LEU A 30 9.16 -0.79 -9.64
C LEU A 30 9.69 -2.22 -9.36
N PRO A 31 10.85 -2.40 -8.70
CA PRO A 31 11.37 -3.71 -8.36
C PRO A 31 10.38 -4.55 -7.55
N SER A 32 10.36 -5.88 -7.72
CA SER A 32 9.48 -6.78 -6.97
C SER A 32 9.74 -6.76 -5.46
N GLN A 33 10.98 -6.48 -5.06
CA GLN A 33 11.40 -6.34 -3.68
C GLN A 33 11.41 -4.89 -3.17
N ALA A 34 10.82 -3.95 -3.91
CA ALA A 34 10.77 -2.55 -3.50
C ALA A 34 9.97 -2.38 -2.21
N VAL A 35 10.46 -1.49 -1.33
CA VAL A 35 9.69 -1.06 -0.18
C VAL A 35 8.78 0.11 -0.54
N VAL A 36 7.77 0.39 0.29
CA VAL A 36 6.83 1.51 0.07
C VAL A 36 7.56 2.84 -0.04
N ALA A 37 8.63 3.04 0.73
CA ALA A 37 9.44 4.26 0.65
C ALA A 37 10.14 4.41 -0.72
N ASP A 38 10.56 3.33 -1.37
CA ASP A 38 11.18 3.39 -2.71
C ASP A 38 10.18 3.84 -3.78
N ALA A 39 8.89 3.57 -3.55
CA ALA A 39 7.81 3.97 -4.44
C ALA A 39 7.37 5.43 -4.26
N ILE A 40 7.87 6.14 -3.24
CA ILE A 40 7.57 7.55 -2.98
C ILE A 40 8.79 8.40 -3.34
N ARG A 41 8.62 9.34 -4.26
CA ARG A 41 9.66 10.29 -4.65
C ARG A 41 9.11 11.71 -4.69
N ASP A 42 9.82 12.65 -4.06
CA ASP A 42 9.39 14.05 -3.97
C ASP A 42 7.95 14.19 -3.42
N GLY A 43 7.61 13.37 -2.42
CA GLY A 43 6.28 13.35 -1.80
C GLY A 43 5.14 12.80 -2.67
N ASN A 44 5.46 12.18 -3.82
CA ASN A 44 4.47 11.63 -4.74
C ASN A 44 4.78 10.17 -5.09
N TRP A 45 3.76 9.41 -5.51
CA TRP A 45 3.98 8.07 -6.06
C TRP A 45 4.81 8.14 -7.33
N TRP A 46 5.87 7.34 -7.38
CA TRP A 46 6.70 7.13 -8.57
C TRP A 46 5.86 6.80 -9.81
N LEU A 47 4.78 6.01 -9.61
CA LEU A 47 3.89 5.53 -10.66
C LEU A 47 3.14 6.64 -11.40
N HIS A 48 2.89 7.79 -10.77
CA HIS A 48 2.21 8.93 -11.41
C HIS A 48 3.04 9.56 -12.54
N ARG A 49 4.36 9.33 -12.56
CA ARG A 49 5.25 9.80 -13.64
C ARG A 49 5.21 8.90 -14.87
N SER A 50 4.69 7.67 -14.74
CA SER A 50 4.60 6.71 -15.84
C SER A 50 3.46 7.11 -16.77
N ARG A 51 3.81 7.63 -17.95
CA ARG A 51 2.86 7.94 -19.04
C ARG A 51 2.34 6.68 -19.75
N SER A 52 2.57 5.48 -19.19
CA SER A 52 2.15 4.24 -19.84
C SER A 52 0.63 4.11 -19.82
N ARG A 53 0.04 3.74 -20.95
CA ARG A 53 -1.37 3.34 -21.06
C ARG A 53 -1.60 1.91 -20.54
N ASN A 54 -0.71 1.39 -19.71
CA ASN A 54 -0.80 0.01 -19.24
C ASN A 54 -1.95 -0.09 -18.20
N PRO A 55 -2.95 -0.95 -18.40
CA PRO A 55 -4.05 -1.11 -17.46
C PRO A 55 -3.59 -1.54 -16.06
N ILE A 56 -2.49 -2.28 -15.94
CA ILE A 56 -1.90 -2.69 -14.66
C ILE A 56 -1.39 -1.46 -13.89
N ASN A 57 -0.73 -0.52 -14.58
CA ASN A 57 -0.26 0.70 -13.95
C ASN A 57 -1.45 1.54 -13.44
N SER A 58 -2.49 1.67 -14.27
CA SER A 58 -3.73 2.36 -13.87
C SER A 58 -4.41 1.72 -12.67
N LEU A 59 -4.48 0.38 -12.63
CA LEU A 59 -5.02 -0.38 -11.52
C LEU A 59 -4.22 -0.12 -10.23
N VAL A 60 -2.89 -0.28 -10.30
CA VAL A 60 -2.02 -0.05 -9.14
C VAL A 60 -2.19 1.37 -8.63
N CYS A 61 -2.14 2.40 -9.48
CA CYS A 61 -2.35 3.79 -9.09
C CYS A 61 -3.69 4.03 -8.38
N GLN A 62 -4.77 3.38 -8.81
CA GLN A 62 -6.08 3.49 -8.17
C GLN A 62 -6.13 2.83 -6.78
N CYS A 63 -5.25 1.89 -6.49
CA CYS A 63 -5.15 1.23 -5.20
C CYS A 63 -4.29 2.01 -4.18
N LEU A 64 -3.55 3.04 -4.61
CA LEU A 64 -2.64 3.75 -3.72
C LEU A 64 -3.36 4.86 -2.95
N PRO A 65 -3.14 4.97 -1.62
CA PRO A 65 -3.63 6.10 -0.84
C PRO A 65 -2.84 7.37 -1.13
N ASP A 66 -3.20 8.49 -0.49
CA ASP A 66 -2.37 9.71 -0.51
C ASP A 66 -0.94 9.39 0.02
N PRO A 67 0.13 9.68 -0.74
CA PRO A 67 1.50 9.45 -0.29
C PRO A 67 1.97 10.41 0.80
N HIS A 68 1.32 11.58 0.98
CA HIS A 68 1.79 12.62 1.89
C HIS A 68 1.89 12.15 3.36
N PRO A 69 0.87 11.52 3.96
CA PRO A 69 0.96 11.01 5.34
C PRO A 69 2.03 9.93 5.53
N ILE A 70 2.36 9.19 4.46
CA ILE A 70 3.35 8.11 4.47
C ILE A 70 4.77 8.69 4.41
N ALA A 71 4.95 9.72 3.58
CA ALA A 71 6.23 10.39 3.36
C ALA A 71 6.71 11.21 4.56
N THR A 72 5.79 11.82 5.31
CA THR A 72 6.11 12.68 6.46
C THR A 72 6.06 11.95 7.80
N ALA A 73 5.83 10.64 7.80
CA ALA A 73 5.78 9.84 9.03
C ALA A 73 7.18 9.71 9.64
N GLU A 74 7.36 10.25 10.85
CA GLU A 74 8.60 10.15 11.64
C GLU A 74 8.67 8.85 12.47
N GLU A 75 7.56 8.12 12.58
CA GLU A 75 7.45 6.88 13.36
C GLU A 75 7.76 5.62 12.53
N ASP A 76 8.22 4.57 13.23
CA ASP A 76 8.52 3.25 12.66
C ASP A 76 7.26 2.47 12.25
N ASP A 77 7.47 1.47 11.40
CA ASP A 77 6.39 0.63 10.85
C ASP A 77 5.75 -0.25 11.94
N ALA A 78 4.42 -0.27 12.01
CA ALA A 78 3.65 -1.09 12.94
C ALA A 78 2.74 -2.09 12.21
N TYR A 79 2.72 -3.32 12.71
CA TYR A 79 1.88 -4.39 12.21
C TYR A 79 0.59 -4.48 13.03
N LEU A 80 -0.56 -4.32 12.38
CA LEU A 80 -1.87 -4.42 13.02
C LEU A 80 -2.69 -5.57 12.42
N TRP A 81 -3.59 -6.13 13.23
CA TRP A 81 -4.52 -7.17 12.79
C TRP A 81 -5.85 -6.51 12.42
N LYS A 82 -6.34 -6.77 11.21
CA LYS A 82 -7.68 -6.33 10.79
C LYS A 82 -8.69 -7.40 11.17
N ILE A 83 -9.57 -7.08 12.10
CA ILE A 83 -10.69 -7.94 12.46
C ILE A 83 -11.79 -7.73 11.42
N GLY A 84 -12.22 -8.81 10.77
CA GLY A 84 -13.34 -8.77 9.83
C GLY A 84 -14.65 -8.37 10.53
N SER A 85 -15.64 -7.90 9.77
CA SER A 85 -16.94 -7.43 10.29
C SER A 85 -17.73 -8.46 11.11
N ASN A 86 -17.28 -9.70 11.15
CA ASN A 86 -17.81 -10.82 11.91
C ASN A 86 -17.00 -11.15 13.19
N GLY A 87 -16.05 -10.31 13.59
CA GLY A 87 -15.18 -10.56 14.75
C GLY A 87 -14.08 -11.61 14.50
N VAL A 88 -13.95 -12.09 13.26
CA VAL A 88 -12.94 -13.07 12.86
C VAL A 88 -11.82 -12.35 12.12
N PRO A 89 -10.54 -12.51 12.50
CA PRO A 89 -9.41 -12.02 11.71
C PRO A 89 -9.48 -12.67 10.33
N ARG A 90 -9.76 -11.89 9.28
CA ARG A 90 -9.91 -12.41 7.91
C ARG A 90 -8.73 -12.10 7.01
N ASP A 91 -8.09 -10.97 7.24
CA ASP A 91 -6.98 -10.52 6.41
C ASP A 91 -5.76 -10.36 7.33
N GLY A 92 -4.73 -11.14 7.04
CA GLY A 92 -3.47 -11.13 7.78
C GLY A 92 -2.86 -9.73 7.82
N LEU A 93 -2.15 -9.48 8.94
CA LEU A 93 -1.17 -8.43 9.16
C LEU A 93 -1.22 -7.25 8.17
N VAL A 94 -1.97 -6.22 8.52
CA VAL A 94 -2.02 -4.98 7.75
C VAL A 94 -0.94 -4.07 8.29
N LEU A 95 0.04 -3.71 7.46
CA LEU A 95 1.05 -2.71 7.80
C LEU A 95 0.41 -1.34 7.72
N TRP A 96 0.16 -0.73 8.88
CA TRP A 96 -0.40 0.61 8.94
C TRP A 96 0.68 1.60 9.26
N LYS A 97 0.90 2.55 8.36
CA LYS A 97 1.39 3.87 8.77
C LYS A 97 0.20 4.76 9.11
N ASN A 98 0.20 5.18 10.36
CA ASN A 98 -0.63 6.14 11.07
C ASN A 98 -1.56 7.05 10.23
N SER A 99 -2.69 6.51 9.76
CA SER A 99 -3.82 7.33 9.36
C SER A 99 -4.87 7.37 10.46
N LYS A 100 -4.78 8.35 11.35
CA LYS A 100 -5.97 8.81 12.13
C LYS A 100 -7.20 8.99 11.23
N ALA A 101 -6.99 9.31 9.95
CA ALA A 101 -8.05 9.42 8.94
C ALA A 101 -8.68 8.07 8.53
N LEU A 102 -7.95 6.96 8.60
CA LEU A 102 -8.38 5.69 8.00
C LEU A 102 -8.78 4.68 9.09
N VAL A 103 -8.33 4.85 10.35
CA VAL A 103 -8.86 4.12 11.53
C VAL A 103 -10.39 4.28 11.59
N HIS A 104 -10.88 5.47 11.22
CA HIS A 104 -12.30 5.77 11.09
C HIS A 104 -12.99 5.14 9.87
N LEU A 105 -12.25 4.81 8.80
CA LEU A 105 -12.78 4.21 7.57
C LEU A 105 -12.85 2.67 7.63
N LEU A 106 -12.00 2.02 8.43
CA LEU A 106 -12.03 0.56 8.60
C LEU A 106 -12.73 0.08 9.87
N GLY A 107 -13.29 0.99 10.67
CA GLY A 107 -14.07 0.63 11.87
C GLY A 107 -13.27 -0.10 12.96
N CYS A 108 -11.94 0.03 12.94
CA CYS A 108 -11.09 -0.53 14.00
C CYS A 108 -11.05 0.49 15.14
N SER A 109 -11.75 0.22 16.25
CA SER A 109 -11.62 1.02 17.47
C SER A 109 -10.19 0.93 18.05
N PRO A 110 -9.72 1.99 18.75
CA PRO A 110 -8.43 1.98 19.44
C PRO A 110 -8.33 0.92 20.53
#